data_AF-A0A528LM94-F1
#
_entry.id   AF-A0A528LM94-F1
#
_cell.length_a   1.000
_cell.length_b   1.000
_cell.length_c   1.000
_cell.angle_alpha   90.00
_cell.angle_beta   90.00
_cell.angle_gamma   90.00
#
_symmetry.space_group_name_H-M   'P 1'
#
loop_
_entity.id
_entity.type
_entity.pdbx_description
1 polymer ?
#
loop_
_entity_poly.entity_id
_entity_poly.type
_entity_poly.pdbx_seq_one_letter_code
_entity_poly.pdbx_strand_id
1 'polypeptide(L)'
;MLTRREALLGSVLTAAAVAAIGSAPAMAAVTDVAELPREKVTLVAPPFVHAHDQVAKGGPKIVEFTMKIEEKPMVIDADGTQLNAMTYNGSIPGPLMVVHEGDYLELTLINPDTNTLAHNIDFHAATGGLGGGALTLINPGEQVTLRFKATRSGTFVYHCAPGGAMIPWHVVSGMSGAVMVLPRDGLRDEKGKPVRYDRIYYIGENDFYIPRDEQGKFKKYDSAGDNYDDTVKVMRGLVPTHVVFNGKAGSLTGENAMKAKVGEMVLIVHSQANRDTRPHLIGGHGDFVWEHGKFGNPPAKDLETWFIRGGSAGAALYAFRQPGVYAYVNHNLIEAVELGATAHFTVDGKWDDDLMMQVEAPKAIAS
;
A
#
# COMPACT_ATOMS: atom_id res chain seq x y z
N MET A 1 -28.67 -26.89 -71.72
CA MET A 1 -29.33 -28.12 -72.21
C MET A 1 -29.12 -29.22 -71.18
N LEU A 2 -30.19 -29.96 -70.88
CA LEU A 2 -30.31 -31.04 -69.91
C LEU A 2 -29.29 -32.16 -70.16
N THR A 3 -28.92 -32.97 -69.16
CA THR A 3 -29.57 -34.26 -68.79
C THR A 3 -28.68 -34.92 -67.72
N ARG A 4 -29.06 -35.84 -66.80
CA ARG A 4 -30.28 -36.54 -66.37
C ARG A 4 -29.95 -37.21 -65.02
N ARG A 5 -30.92 -37.21 -64.07
CA ARG A 5 -31.34 -38.23 -63.07
C ARG A 5 -30.26 -39.15 -62.45
N GLU A 6 -30.23 -39.39 -61.14
CA GLU A 6 -31.25 -40.10 -60.35
C GLU A 6 -31.16 -39.81 -58.84
N ALA A 7 -32.33 -39.82 -58.19
CA ALA A 7 -32.51 -39.84 -56.75
C ALA A 7 -32.89 -41.26 -56.31
N LEU A 8 -32.36 -41.73 -55.18
CA LEU A 8 -32.86 -42.92 -54.49
C LEU A 8 -32.81 -42.70 -52.97
N LEU A 9 -34.02 -42.73 -52.39
CA LEU A 9 -34.32 -42.78 -50.97
C LEU A 9 -33.91 -44.15 -50.41
N GLY A 10 -33.38 -44.17 -49.19
CA GLY A 10 -33.08 -45.40 -48.46
C GLY A 10 -32.62 -45.11 -47.04
N SER A 11 -33.59 -44.95 -46.14
CA SER A 11 -33.42 -44.81 -44.69
C SER A 11 -32.76 -46.05 -44.05
N VAL A 12 -31.71 -45.84 -43.25
CA VAL A 12 -31.43 -46.67 -42.08
C VAL A 12 -31.04 -45.76 -40.91
N LEU A 13 -31.99 -45.56 -40.01
CA LEU A 13 -31.74 -45.17 -38.63
C LEU A 13 -31.21 -46.40 -37.89
N THR A 14 -30.07 -46.30 -37.22
CA THR A 14 -29.80 -46.99 -35.96
C THR A 14 -28.82 -46.16 -35.13
N ALA A 15 -29.15 -46.07 -33.85
CA ALA A 15 -28.68 -45.08 -32.90
C ALA A 15 -27.27 -45.35 -32.36
N ALA A 16 -26.52 -44.28 -32.12
CA ALA A 16 -25.58 -44.20 -31.02
C ALA A 16 -25.63 -42.76 -30.47
N ALA A 17 -26.43 -42.57 -29.43
CA ALA A 17 -26.46 -41.35 -28.65
C ALA A 17 -25.15 -41.24 -27.85
N VAL A 18 -24.28 -40.32 -28.24
CA VAL A 18 -23.26 -39.77 -27.35
C VAL A 18 -23.80 -38.44 -26.88
N ALA A 19 -24.41 -38.44 -25.68
CA ALA A 19 -24.74 -37.22 -24.97
C ALA A 19 -23.41 -36.54 -24.57
N ALA A 20 -22.91 -35.66 -25.42
CA ALA A 20 -21.96 -34.65 -25.01
C ALA A 20 -22.71 -33.71 -24.06
N ILE A 21 -22.61 -33.97 -22.76
CA ILE A 21 -22.93 -32.98 -21.73
C ILE A 21 -21.84 -31.91 -21.87
N GLY A 22 -22.09 -30.95 -22.77
CA GLY A 22 -21.38 -29.69 -22.77
C GLY A 22 -21.70 -29.01 -21.45
N SER A 23 -20.78 -29.10 -20.49
CA SER A 23 -20.75 -28.20 -19.35
C SER A 23 -20.52 -26.79 -19.90
N ALA A 24 -21.60 -26.11 -20.26
CA ALA A 24 -21.57 -24.66 -20.41
C ALA A 24 -21.05 -24.11 -19.06
N PRO A 25 -20.03 -23.25 -19.06
CA PRO A 25 -19.66 -22.57 -17.83
C PRO A 25 -20.91 -21.82 -17.38
N ALA A 26 -21.37 -22.09 -16.16
CA ALA A 26 -22.40 -21.28 -15.54
C ALA A 26 -21.88 -19.84 -15.58
N MET A 27 -22.43 -19.01 -16.46
CA MET A 27 -22.28 -17.57 -16.32
C MET A 27 -22.82 -17.27 -14.93
N ALA A 28 -21.91 -16.93 -14.01
CA ALA A 28 -22.30 -16.48 -12.69
C ALA A 28 -23.38 -15.42 -12.88
N ALA A 29 -24.53 -15.61 -12.22
CA ALA A 29 -25.61 -14.63 -12.24
C ALA A 29 -24.99 -13.27 -11.95
N VAL A 30 -25.12 -12.33 -12.89
CA VAL A 30 -24.71 -10.94 -12.68
C VAL A 30 -25.62 -10.43 -11.57
N THR A 31 -25.13 -10.48 -10.33
CA THR A 31 -25.79 -9.77 -9.23
C THR A 31 -25.75 -8.31 -9.64
N ASP A 32 -26.91 -7.65 -9.69
CA ASP A 32 -26.94 -6.23 -9.96
C ASP A 32 -26.11 -5.55 -8.85
N VAL A 33 -25.07 -4.82 -9.24
CA VAL A 33 -24.19 -4.12 -8.30
C VAL A 33 -25.01 -3.17 -7.42
N ALA A 34 -26.13 -2.66 -7.93
CA ALA A 34 -27.05 -1.81 -7.17
C ALA A 34 -27.71 -2.51 -5.97
N GLU A 35 -27.81 -3.85 -5.97
CA GLU A 35 -28.43 -4.63 -4.90
C GLU A 35 -27.42 -5.09 -3.84
N LEU A 36 -26.11 -4.89 -4.05
CA LEU A 36 -25.08 -5.29 -3.10
C LEU A 36 -25.17 -4.47 -1.80
N PRO A 37 -24.94 -5.10 -0.64
CA PRO A 37 -24.82 -4.37 0.63
C PRO A 37 -23.80 -3.25 0.53
N ARG A 38 -24.08 -2.11 1.17
CA ARG A 38 -23.17 -0.98 1.30
C ARG A 38 -22.62 -0.89 2.72
N GLU A 39 -21.33 -0.61 2.83
CA GLU A 39 -20.66 -0.40 4.11
C GLU A 39 -19.83 0.88 4.06
N LYS A 40 -20.16 1.84 4.93
CA LYS A 40 -19.37 3.08 5.08
C LYS A 40 -18.24 2.85 6.07
N VAL A 41 -17.03 3.20 5.65
CA VAL A 41 -15.83 3.07 6.49
C VAL A 41 -15.29 4.45 6.84
N THR A 42 -14.97 4.63 8.13
CA THR A 42 -14.22 5.79 8.61
C THR A 42 -12.74 5.47 8.60
N LEU A 43 -11.99 6.16 7.74
CA LEU A 43 -10.53 6.07 7.68
C LEU A 43 -9.88 6.68 8.92
N VAL A 44 -8.72 6.15 9.28
CA VAL A 44 -7.86 6.66 10.35
C VAL A 44 -6.48 7.01 9.80
N ALA A 45 -5.77 7.92 10.45
CA ALA A 45 -4.45 8.32 10.02
C ALA A 45 -3.42 7.18 10.20
N PRO A 46 -2.51 6.97 9.23
CA PRO A 46 -1.35 6.09 9.38
C PRO A 46 -0.51 6.47 10.62
N PRO A 47 0.11 5.50 11.31
CA PRO A 47 0.33 4.12 10.85
C PRO A 47 -0.84 3.17 11.19
N PHE A 48 -1.94 3.68 11.74
CA PHE A 48 -3.09 2.87 12.11
C PHE A 48 -3.97 2.54 10.91
N VAL A 49 -4.80 1.51 11.06
CA VAL A 49 -5.69 1.00 10.03
C VAL A 49 -7.11 0.97 10.59
N HIS A 50 -8.10 1.31 9.77
CA HIS A 50 -9.51 1.29 10.18
C HIS A 50 -9.96 -0.13 10.57
N ALA A 51 -11.06 -0.23 11.33
CA ALA A 51 -11.63 -1.51 11.72
C ALA A 51 -12.01 -2.36 10.48
N HIS A 52 -11.70 -3.65 10.52
CA HIS A 52 -12.05 -4.63 9.48
C HIS A 52 -11.96 -6.06 10.05
N ASP A 53 -12.56 -7.01 9.34
CA ASP A 53 -12.40 -8.44 9.64
C ASP A 53 -11.39 -9.08 8.68
N GLN A 54 -10.51 -9.95 9.19
CA GLN A 54 -9.55 -10.67 8.35
C GLN A 54 -10.23 -11.66 7.39
N VAL A 55 -11.31 -12.30 7.85
CA VAL A 55 -12.15 -13.20 7.05
C VAL A 55 -13.43 -12.45 6.71
N ALA A 56 -13.81 -12.46 5.43
CA ALA A 56 -15.00 -11.79 4.96
C ALA A 56 -16.27 -12.34 5.64
N LYS A 57 -17.11 -11.43 6.13
CA LYS A 57 -18.46 -11.76 6.63
C LYS A 57 -19.47 -11.57 5.50
N GLY A 58 -20.04 -12.68 5.01
CA GLY A 58 -21.06 -12.67 3.95
C GLY A 58 -20.49 -12.64 2.53
N GLY A 59 -21.30 -12.19 1.58
CA GLY A 59 -20.95 -12.07 0.15
C GLY A 59 -20.22 -10.77 -0.19
N PRO A 60 -19.97 -10.50 -1.48
CA PRO A 60 -19.43 -9.22 -1.93
C PRO A 60 -20.29 -8.02 -1.52
N LYS A 61 -19.65 -6.86 -1.33
CA LYS A 61 -20.30 -5.60 -0.93
C LYS A 61 -19.66 -4.40 -1.62
N ILE A 62 -20.30 -3.24 -1.54
CA ILE A 62 -19.71 -1.94 -1.88
C ILE A 62 -19.19 -1.32 -0.58
N VAL A 63 -17.87 -1.16 -0.49
CA VAL A 63 -17.21 -0.51 0.63
C VAL A 63 -16.94 0.95 0.26
N GLU A 64 -17.60 1.85 0.97
CA GLU A 64 -17.63 3.28 0.72
C GLU A 64 -16.58 4.01 1.57
N PHE A 65 -15.72 4.77 0.91
CA PHE A 65 -14.70 5.62 1.51
C PHE A 65 -14.89 7.07 1.06
N THR A 66 -14.45 8.01 1.90
CA THR A 66 -14.32 9.41 1.53
C THR A 66 -12.94 9.90 1.91
N MET A 67 -12.27 10.59 0.99
CA MET A 67 -11.00 11.28 1.25
C MET A 67 -11.08 12.73 0.79
N LYS A 68 -10.64 13.63 1.67
CA LYS A 68 -10.46 15.05 1.35
C LYS A 68 -9.00 15.30 1.02
N ILE A 69 -8.73 15.99 -0.08
CA ILE A 69 -7.38 16.40 -0.44
C ILE A 69 -7.01 17.66 0.36
N GLU A 70 -5.80 17.69 0.90
CA GLU A 70 -5.25 18.87 1.57
C GLU A 70 -3.86 19.20 1.02
N GLU A 71 -3.71 20.41 0.48
CA GLU A 71 -2.43 21.06 0.24
C GLU A 71 -2.00 21.82 1.50
N LYS A 72 -0.83 21.51 2.08
CA LYS A 72 -0.36 22.21 3.29
C LYS A 72 1.15 22.14 3.48
N PRO A 73 1.75 23.15 4.13
CA PRO A 73 3.13 23.04 4.58
C PRO A 73 3.26 22.00 5.68
N MET A 74 4.27 21.13 5.60
CA MET A 74 4.62 20.14 6.61
C MET A 74 6.11 20.23 6.95
N VAL A 75 6.44 20.23 8.24
CA VAL A 75 7.83 20.13 8.70
C VAL A 75 8.25 18.66 8.67
N ILE A 76 9.32 18.34 7.94
CA ILE A 76 9.70 16.95 7.62
C ILE A 76 10.95 16.45 8.37
N ASP A 77 11.61 17.32 9.13
CA ASP A 77 12.77 16.98 9.96
C ASP A 77 12.79 17.79 11.28
N ALA A 78 13.86 17.65 12.06
CA ALA A 78 14.08 18.41 13.29
C ALA A 78 14.60 19.85 13.04
N ASP A 79 15.19 20.10 11.87
CA ASP A 79 15.78 21.38 11.48
C ASP A 79 14.76 22.39 10.94
N GLY A 80 13.51 21.97 10.78
CA GLY A 80 12.42 22.84 10.33
C GLY A 80 12.32 22.96 8.81
N THR A 81 12.86 21.99 8.08
CA THR A 81 12.69 21.86 6.62
C THR A 81 11.23 21.65 6.30
N GLN A 82 10.74 22.37 5.30
CA GLN A 82 9.32 22.41 4.95
C GLN A 82 9.08 21.79 3.57
N LEU A 83 8.14 20.87 3.52
CA LEU A 83 7.52 20.36 2.30
C LEU A 83 6.17 21.05 2.11
N ASN A 84 5.89 21.58 0.91
CA ASN A 84 4.53 21.95 0.53
C ASN A 84 3.83 20.67 0.06
N ALA A 85 3.25 19.97 1.04
CA ALA A 85 2.70 18.63 0.88
C ALA A 85 1.36 18.65 0.15
N MET A 86 1.14 17.61 -0.65
CA MET A 86 -0.15 17.28 -1.23
C MET A 86 -0.58 15.94 -0.62
N THR A 87 -1.71 15.93 0.07
CA THR A 87 -2.07 14.78 0.91
C THR A 87 -3.46 14.26 0.61
N TYR A 88 -3.63 12.93 0.67
CA TYR A 88 -4.94 12.33 0.77
C TYR A 88 -5.32 12.23 2.24
N ASN A 89 -6.45 12.83 2.61
CA ASN A 89 -6.99 12.86 3.96
C ASN A 89 -6.08 13.50 5.02
N GLY A 90 -5.25 14.46 4.60
CA GLY A 90 -4.44 15.27 5.50
C GLY A 90 -3.17 14.59 6.04
N SER A 91 -2.81 13.38 5.60
CA SER A 91 -1.63 12.66 6.08
C SER A 91 -0.69 12.23 4.95
N ILE A 92 0.59 12.03 5.29
CA ILE A 92 1.57 11.33 4.45
C ILE A 92 2.02 10.08 5.22
N PRO A 93 1.83 8.86 4.67
CA PRO A 93 1.05 8.57 3.46
C PRO A 93 -0.45 8.87 3.69
N GLY A 94 -1.26 8.77 2.63
CA GLY A 94 -2.71 8.69 2.76
C GLY A 94 -3.14 7.41 3.50
N PRO A 95 -4.36 7.33 4.05
CA PRO A 95 -4.82 6.17 4.82
C PRO A 95 -4.78 4.83 4.05
N LEU A 96 -4.56 3.72 4.78
CA LEU A 96 -4.75 2.37 4.25
C LEU A 96 -6.26 2.08 4.12
N MET A 97 -6.72 1.74 2.93
CA MET A 97 -8.07 1.20 2.70
C MET A 97 -8.03 -0.32 2.69
N VAL A 98 -8.92 -0.98 3.44
CA VAL A 98 -9.03 -2.45 3.49
C VAL A 98 -10.38 -2.91 2.97
N VAL A 99 -10.35 -3.81 1.98
CA VAL A 99 -11.53 -4.47 1.39
C VAL A 99 -11.23 -5.95 1.18
N HIS A 100 -12.24 -6.77 0.84
CA HIS A 100 -12.02 -8.16 0.46
C HIS A 100 -12.05 -8.36 -1.06
N GLU A 101 -11.39 -9.42 -1.53
CA GLU A 101 -11.44 -9.82 -2.92
C GLU A 101 -12.90 -10.06 -3.36
N GLY A 102 -13.24 -9.46 -4.50
CA GLY A 102 -14.58 -9.46 -5.07
C GLY A 102 -15.47 -8.30 -4.63
N ASP A 103 -15.12 -7.58 -3.57
CA ASP A 103 -15.84 -6.35 -3.16
C ASP A 103 -15.64 -5.23 -4.19
N TYR A 104 -16.48 -4.21 -4.11
CA TYR A 104 -16.34 -2.97 -4.85
C TYR A 104 -15.84 -1.87 -3.90
N LEU A 105 -14.71 -1.26 -4.21
CA LEU A 105 -14.24 -0.06 -3.51
C LEU A 105 -14.88 1.15 -4.20
N GLU A 106 -15.66 1.92 -3.45
CA GLU A 106 -16.27 3.17 -3.91
C GLU A 106 -15.70 4.35 -3.12
N LEU A 107 -14.87 5.17 -3.75
CA LEU A 107 -14.24 6.33 -3.14
C LEU A 107 -14.93 7.61 -3.62
N THR A 108 -15.37 8.44 -2.68
CA THR A 108 -15.64 9.86 -2.93
C THR A 108 -14.37 10.67 -2.62
N LEU A 109 -13.76 11.24 -3.66
CA LEU A 109 -12.58 12.09 -3.58
C LEU A 109 -13.02 13.55 -3.69
N ILE A 110 -12.61 14.38 -2.74
CA ILE A 110 -13.01 15.78 -2.64
C ILE A 110 -11.76 16.66 -2.75
N ASN A 111 -11.75 17.61 -3.67
CA ASN A 111 -10.74 18.65 -3.79
C ASN A 111 -11.34 20.00 -3.37
N PRO A 112 -11.10 20.48 -2.14
CA PRO A 112 -11.64 21.75 -1.66
C PRO A 112 -11.23 22.95 -2.52
N ASP A 113 -12.02 24.02 -2.50
CA ASP A 113 -11.72 25.29 -3.17
C ASP A 113 -10.52 26.04 -2.56
N THR A 114 -10.10 25.65 -1.35
CA THR A 114 -8.88 26.17 -0.70
C THR A 114 -7.58 25.62 -1.30
N ASN A 115 -7.65 24.54 -2.09
CA ASN A 115 -6.49 23.98 -2.79
C ASN A 115 -6.25 24.76 -4.10
N THR A 116 -5.07 24.58 -4.70
CA THR A 116 -4.64 25.31 -5.89
C THR A 116 -4.44 24.44 -7.12
N LEU A 117 -4.29 23.11 -6.94
CA LEU A 117 -3.95 22.19 -8.00
C LEU A 117 -5.11 21.25 -8.33
N ALA A 118 -5.14 20.83 -9.59
CA ALA A 118 -5.96 19.70 -10.00
C ALA A 118 -5.33 18.39 -9.52
N HIS A 119 -6.19 17.47 -9.09
CA HIS A 119 -5.78 16.19 -8.54
C HIS A 119 -6.65 15.07 -9.09
N ASN A 120 -6.15 13.85 -9.09
CA ASN A 120 -6.91 12.64 -9.38
C ASN A 120 -6.43 11.51 -8.48
N ILE A 121 -6.84 10.26 -8.77
CA ILE A 121 -6.31 9.08 -8.08
C ILE A 121 -6.19 7.90 -9.04
N ASP A 122 -5.02 7.27 -9.03
CA ASP A 122 -4.71 6.00 -9.69
C ASP A 122 -4.60 4.91 -8.62
N PHE A 123 -5.44 3.88 -8.73
CA PHE A 123 -5.37 2.66 -7.94
C PHE A 123 -4.68 1.55 -8.73
N HIS A 124 -3.55 1.06 -8.25
CA HIS A 124 -2.90 -0.11 -8.86
C HIS A 124 -3.71 -1.41 -8.69
N ALA A 125 -4.69 -1.41 -7.77
CA ALA A 125 -5.65 -2.49 -7.59
C ALA A 125 -6.80 -2.49 -8.62
N ALA A 126 -7.02 -1.36 -9.33
CA ALA A 126 -8.10 -1.20 -10.29
C ALA A 126 -7.70 -1.68 -11.70
N THR A 127 -8.64 -1.66 -12.65
CA THR A 127 -8.39 -2.04 -14.04
C THR A 127 -9.11 -1.11 -15.00
N GLY A 128 -8.37 -0.55 -15.97
CA GLY A 128 -8.87 0.43 -16.93
C GLY A 128 -8.74 1.88 -16.45
N GLY A 129 -8.86 2.83 -17.37
CA GLY A 129 -8.87 4.27 -17.07
C GLY A 129 -7.63 4.79 -16.31
N LEU A 130 -6.44 4.20 -16.54
CA LEU A 130 -5.21 4.50 -15.79
C LEU A 130 -5.41 4.32 -14.26
N GLY A 131 -5.97 3.17 -13.87
CA GLY A 131 -6.28 2.87 -12.47
C GLY A 131 -7.38 3.76 -11.85
N GLY A 132 -8.10 4.53 -12.68
CA GLY A 132 -9.08 5.52 -12.24
C GLY A 132 -8.63 6.97 -12.49
N GLY A 133 -7.34 7.21 -12.77
CA GLY A 133 -6.80 8.56 -12.94
C GLY A 133 -7.44 9.34 -14.09
N ALA A 134 -7.82 8.66 -15.18
CA ALA A 134 -8.49 9.27 -16.33
C ALA A 134 -9.97 9.65 -16.04
N LEU A 135 -10.54 9.16 -14.95
CA LEU A 135 -11.94 9.34 -14.58
C LEU A 135 -12.13 10.24 -13.35
N THR A 136 -11.04 10.64 -12.69
CA THR A 136 -11.08 11.27 -11.37
C THR A 136 -10.34 12.60 -11.29
N LEU A 137 -10.01 13.21 -12.43
CA LEU A 137 -9.42 14.55 -12.44
C LEU A 137 -10.43 15.59 -11.96
N ILE A 138 -10.14 16.19 -10.81
CA ILE A 138 -10.96 17.19 -10.13
C ILE A 138 -10.14 18.44 -9.82
N ASN A 139 -10.64 19.60 -10.23
CA ASN A 139 -10.11 20.92 -9.89
C ASN A 139 -10.48 21.30 -8.45
N PRO A 140 -9.86 22.34 -7.88
CA PRO A 140 -10.32 22.91 -6.61
C PRO A 140 -11.80 23.28 -6.66
N GLY A 141 -12.55 22.89 -5.64
CA GLY A 141 -14.00 23.04 -5.54
C GLY A 141 -14.81 21.88 -6.13
N GLU A 142 -14.15 20.86 -6.69
CA GLU A 142 -14.82 19.71 -7.31
C GLU A 142 -14.68 18.43 -6.47
N GLN A 143 -15.57 17.46 -6.73
CA GLN A 143 -15.50 16.11 -6.18
C GLN A 143 -15.90 15.08 -7.22
N VAL A 144 -15.45 13.85 -7.04
CA VAL A 144 -15.78 12.71 -7.89
C VAL A 144 -15.98 11.45 -7.05
N THR A 145 -16.90 10.59 -7.46
CA THR A 145 -17.06 9.25 -6.86
C THR A 145 -16.67 8.19 -7.89
N LEU A 146 -15.61 7.43 -7.59
CA LEU A 146 -15.13 6.32 -8.41
C LEU A 146 -15.48 5.00 -7.75
N ARG A 147 -15.98 4.02 -8.52
CA ARG A 147 -16.17 2.64 -8.08
C ARG A 147 -15.38 1.67 -8.95
N PHE A 148 -14.62 0.76 -8.34
CA PHE A 148 -13.98 -0.36 -9.04
C PHE A 148 -14.13 -1.66 -8.26
N LYS A 149 -14.08 -2.80 -8.97
CA LYS A 149 -14.09 -4.14 -8.35
C LYS A 149 -12.68 -4.55 -7.96
N ALA A 150 -12.46 -4.92 -6.70
CA ALA A 150 -11.18 -5.42 -6.21
C ALA A 150 -10.99 -6.90 -6.59
N THR A 151 -10.47 -7.14 -7.80
CA THR A 151 -10.41 -8.49 -8.41
C THR A 151 -9.17 -9.31 -8.07
N ARG A 152 -8.20 -8.73 -7.35
CA ARG A 152 -6.92 -9.37 -7.03
C ARG A 152 -6.56 -9.10 -5.58
N SER A 153 -6.30 -10.14 -4.81
CA SER A 153 -5.87 -10.02 -3.40
C SER A 153 -4.38 -9.65 -3.27
N GLY A 154 -4.09 -8.74 -2.34
CA GLY A 154 -2.77 -8.16 -2.12
C GLY A 154 -2.79 -6.77 -1.53
N THR A 155 -1.61 -6.19 -1.36
CA THR A 155 -1.38 -4.78 -1.08
C THR A 155 -0.96 -4.07 -2.38
N PHE A 156 -1.53 -2.89 -2.60
CA PHE A 156 -1.39 -2.11 -3.83
C PHE A 156 -1.21 -0.64 -3.48
N VAL A 157 -0.36 0.06 -4.21
CA VAL A 157 -0.27 1.52 -4.08
C VAL A 157 -1.52 2.17 -4.68
N TYR A 158 -1.92 3.31 -4.12
CA TYR A 158 -2.66 4.32 -4.87
C TYR A 158 -1.91 5.65 -4.82
N HIS A 159 -1.99 6.44 -5.88
CA HIS A 159 -1.31 7.74 -5.93
C HIS A 159 -1.97 8.72 -6.89
N CYS A 160 -1.65 10.00 -6.75
CA CYS A 160 -2.07 11.03 -7.69
C CYS A 160 -1.25 10.94 -9.00
N ALA A 161 -1.89 11.20 -10.13
CA ALA A 161 -1.31 11.14 -11.46
C ALA A 161 -2.02 12.10 -12.45
N PRO A 162 -1.95 13.44 -12.24
CA PRO A 162 -2.75 14.41 -12.99
C PRO A 162 -2.30 14.61 -14.45
N GLY A 163 -1.25 13.90 -14.89
CA GLY A 163 -0.73 13.91 -16.25
C GLY A 163 0.64 14.59 -16.38
N GLY A 164 1.37 14.22 -17.44
CA GLY A 164 2.64 14.84 -17.81
C GLY A 164 3.73 14.76 -16.73
N ALA A 165 4.57 15.80 -16.67
CA ALA A 165 5.68 15.90 -15.72
C ALA A 165 5.22 16.13 -14.26
N MET A 166 3.94 16.43 -14.03
CA MET A 166 3.39 16.63 -12.68
C MET A 166 3.14 15.31 -11.94
N ILE A 167 3.05 14.17 -12.63
CA ILE A 167 2.84 12.86 -11.99
C ILE A 167 3.87 12.60 -10.89
N PRO A 168 5.19 12.54 -11.17
CA PRO A 168 6.16 12.26 -10.13
C PRO A 168 6.21 13.37 -9.07
N TRP A 169 5.96 14.63 -9.44
CA TRP A 169 5.96 15.75 -8.50
C TRP A 169 4.86 15.62 -7.42
N HIS A 170 3.64 15.25 -7.81
CA HIS A 170 2.56 15.00 -6.85
C HIS A 170 2.88 13.82 -5.93
N VAL A 171 3.40 12.72 -6.50
CA VAL A 171 3.76 11.51 -5.74
C VAL A 171 4.82 11.81 -4.69
N VAL A 172 5.93 12.45 -5.09
CA VAL A 172 7.02 12.81 -4.16
C VAL A 172 6.68 14.01 -3.27
N SER A 173 5.56 14.70 -3.50
CA SER A 173 5.01 15.69 -2.56
C SER A 173 4.12 15.07 -1.48
N GLY A 174 4.08 13.72 -1.41
CA GLY A 174 3.38 12.96 -0.37
C GLY A 174 2.04 12.35 -0.81
N MET A 175 1.64 12.54 -2.07
CA MET A 175 0.28 12.21 -2.52
C MET A 175 0.13 10.75 -2.97
N SER A 176 0.39 9.84 -2.03
CA SER A 176 0.26 8.40 -2.23
C SER A 176 -0.14 7.68 -0.93
N GLY A 177 -0.68 6.47 -1.08
CA GLY A 177 -1.02 5.57 0.01
C GLY A 177 -1.14 4.13 -0.48
N ALA A 178 -1.85 3.27 0.25
CA ALA A 178 -2.06 1.89 -0.15
C ALA A 178 -3.51 1.39 0.05
N VAL A 179 -3.89 0.38 -0.73
CA VAL A 179 -5.07 -0.46 -0.54
C VAL A 179 -4.62 -1.87 -0.20
N MET A 180 -5.25 -2.50 0.80
CA MET A 180 -5.14 -3.93 1.06
C MET A 180 -6.45 -4.62 0.66
N VAL A 181 -6.36 -5.52 -0.32
CA VAL A 181 -7.43 -6.41 -0.76
C VAL A 181 -7.17 -7.78 -0.13
N LEU A 182 -7.85 -8.10 0.96
CA LEU A 182 -7.71 -9.38 1.66
C LEU A 182 -8.38 -10.51 0.86
N PRO A 183 -7.81 -11.73 0.83
CA PRO A 183 -8.56 -12.91 0.40
C PRO A 183 -9.79 -13.08 1.29
N ARG A 184 -10.90 -13.58 0.73
CA ARG A 184 -12.17 -13.69 1.48
C ARG A 184 -12.07 -14.61 2.70
N ASP A 185 -11.19 -15.59 2.66
CA ASP A 185 -10.93 -16.56 3.73
C ASP A 185 -9.72 -16.18 4.62
N GLY A 186 -9.19 -14.97 4.45
CA GLY A 186 -8.03 -14.47 5.20
C GLY A 186 -6.69 -14.87 4.60
N LEU A 187 -5.60 -14.50 5.28
CA LEU A 187 -4.24 -14.79 4.83
C LEU A 187 -3.88 -16.26 5.01
N ARG A 188 -2.97 -16.76 4.18
CA ARG A 188 -2.48 -18.15 4.22
C ARG A 188 -0.95 -18.21 4.15
N ASP A 189 -0.34 -19.14 4.86
CA ASP A 189 1.10 -19.41 4.78
C ASP A 189 1.48 -20.07 3.43
N GLU A 190 2.77 -20.41 3.27
CA GLU A 190 3.32 -21.06 2.08
C GLU A 190 2.75 -22.46 1.82
N LYS A 191 2.14 -23.08 2.85
CA LYS A 191 1.49 -24.39 2.81
C LYS A 191 -0.03 -24.28 2.69
N GLY A 192 -0.55 -23.07 2.51
CA GLY A 192 -1.98 -22.80 2.41
C GLY A 192 -2.72 -22.88 3.74
N LYS A 193 -2.05 -22.89 4.90
CA LYS A 193 -2.71 -22.87 6.20
C LYS A 193 -3.10 -21.44 6.58
N PRO A 194 -4.26 -21.22 7.22
CA PRO A 194 -4.65 -19.88 7.66
C PRO A 194 -3.63 -19.27 8.63
N VAL A 195 -3.27 -18.02 8.39
CA VAL A 195 -2.49 -17.18 9.31
C VAL A 195 -3.30 -15.96 9.71
N ARG A 196 -3.12 -15.49 10.94
CA ARG A 196 -3.84 -14.35 11.50
C ARG A 196 -2.88 -13.39 12.15
N TYR A 197 -3.23 -12.11 12.13
CA TYR A 197 -2.55 -11.08 12.91
C TYR A 197 -3.44 -10.60 14.05
N ASP A 198 -2.82 -10.24 15.17
CA ASP A 198 -3.49 -9.57 16.29
C ASP A 198 -3.50 -8.05 16.07
N ARG A 199 -2.50 -7.55 15.32
CA ARG A 199 -2.30 -6.13 15.04
C ARG A 199 -1.81 -5.90 13.63
N ILE A 200 -2.17 -4.75 13.07
CA ILE A 200 -1.67 -4.28 11.78
C ILE A 200 -1.17 -2.85 11.89
N TYR A 201 -0.05 -2.57 11.22
CA TYR A 201 0.46 -1.23 10.97
C TYR A 201 0.67 -1.00 9.48
N TYR A 202 0.48 0.24 9.05
CA TYR A 202 0.79 0.69 7.70
C TYR A 202 1.91 1.74 7.74
N ILE A 203 3.03 1.44 7.09
CA ILE A 203 4.18 2.32 6.97
C ILE A 203 4.31 2.74 5.50
N GLY A 204 3.99 4.00 5.20
CA GLY A 204 4.38 4.62 3.94
C GLY A 204 5.78 5.20 4.06
N GLU A 205 6.65 4.83 3.12
CA GLU A 205 7.96 5.42 2.93
C GLU A 205 7.91 6.43 1.79
N ASN A 206 8.46 7.62 2.03
CA ASN A 206 8.44 8.73 1.09
C ASN A 206 9.85 9.26 0.83
N ASP A 207 10.22 9.37 -0.44
CA ASP A 207 11.43 10.03 -0.91
C ASP A 207 11.13 11.49 -1.31
N PHE A 208 11.72 12.44 -0.58
CA PHE A 208 11.52 13.88 -0.79
C PHE A 208 12.74 14.56 -1.43
N TYR A 209 12.47 15.49 -2.35
CA TYR A 209 13.47 16.19 -3.16
C TYR A 209 13.41 17.70 -2.88
N ILE A 210 13.89 18.13 -1.72
CA ILE A 210 13.76 19.52 -1.27
C ILE A 210 14.88 20.40 -1.86
N PRO A 211 14.54 21.47 -2.61
CA PRO A 211 15.54 22.39 -3.15
C PRO A 211 16.39 23.06 -2.07
N ARG A 212 17.66 23.31 -2.41
CA ARG A 212 18.61 24.09 -1.60
C ARG A 212 19.00 25.38 -2.30
N ASP A 213 19.34 26.40 -1.53
CA ASP A 213 19.97 27.62 -2.03
C ASP A 213 21.48 27.41 -2.29
N GLU A 214 22.16 28.46 -2.76
CA GLU A 214 23.59 28.43 -3.06
C GLU A 214 24.47 28.17 -1.83
N GLN A 215 23.93 28.39 -0.63
CA GLN A 215 24.60 28.14 0.65
C GLN A 215 24.29 26.74 1.21
N GLY A 216 23.51 25.94 0.48
CA GLY A 216 23.16 24.57 0.86
C GLY A 216 21.99 24.47 1.84
N LYS A 217 21.30 25.56 2.15
CA LYS A 217 20.14 25.55 3.05
C LYS A 217 18.87 25.21 2.27
N PHE A 218 17.98 24.42 2.87
CA PHE A 218 16.69 24.10 2.26
C PHE A 218 15.83 25.35 2.08
N LYS A 219 15.30 25.51 0.85
CA LYS A 219 14.44 26.62 0.48
C LYS A 219 13.03 26.43 1.03
N LYS A 220 12.35 27.55 1.31
CA LYS A 220 10.91 27.59 1.63
C LYS A 220 10.18 28.34 0.53
N TYR A 221 8.93 27.95 0.30
CA TYR A 221 8.09 28.46 -0.77
C TYR A 221 6.68 28.68 -0.21
N ASP A 222 5.96 29.67 -0.72
CA ASP A 222 4.62 30.04 -0.21
C ASP A 222 3.55 29.04 -0.63
N SER A 223 3.67 28.48 -1.85
CA SER A 223 2.77 27.45 -2.38
C SER A 223 3.53 26.26 -2.97
N ALA A 224 2.81 25.19 -3.29
CA ALA A 224 3.39 24.06 -4.03
C ALA A 224 3.85 24.53 -5.43
N GLY A 225 3.03 25.28 -6.16
CA GLY A 225 3.36 25.77 -7.50
C GLY A 225 4.70 26.51 -7.58
N ASP A 226 5.03 27.30 -6.55
CA ASP A 226 6.27 28.08 -6.51
C ASP A 226 7.54 27.22 -6.42
N ASN A 227 7.43 25.98 -5.94
CA ASN A 227 8.58 25.07 -5.80
C ASN A 227 8.80 24.15 -7.00
N TYR A 228 7.87 24.14 -7.98
CA TYR A 228 7.83 23.12 -9.03
C TYR A 228 9.14 23.00 -9.80
N ASP A 229 9.61 24.10 -10.39
CA ASP A 229 10.78 24.10 -11.27
C ASP A 229 12.06 23.66 -10.53
N ASP A 230 12.23 24.09 -9.30
CA ASP A 230 13.39 23.72 -8.49
C ASP A 230 13.31 22.28 -7.99
N THR A 231 12.13 21.83 -7.56
CA THR A 231 11.89 20.46 -7.12
C THR A 231 12.16 19.48 -8.26
N VAL A 232 11.67 19.78 -9.48
CA VAL A 232 11.93 18.97 -10.67
C VAL A 232 13.43 18.89 -10.99
N LYS A 233 14.21 19.96 -10.77
CA LYS A 233 15.69 19.90 -10.93
C LYS A 233 16.32 18.93 -9.94
N VAL A 234 15.90 18.93 -8.67
CA VAL A 234 16.42 18.00 -7.65
C VAL A 234 15.99 16.57 -7.96
N MET A 235 14.72 16.35 -8.32
CA MET A 235 14.18 15.04 -8.70
C MET A 235 14.98 14.39 -9.83
N ARG A 236 15.41 15.16 -10.84
CA ARG A 236 16.24 14.67 -11.95
C ARG A 236 17.61 14.14 -11.50
N GLY A 237 18.07 14.50 -10.31
CA GLY A 237 19.26 13.94 -9.71
C GLY A 237 19.09 12.52 -9.17
N LEU A 238 17.85 12.05 -8.99
CA LEU A 238 17.50 10.71 -8.45
C LEU A 238 18.06 10.41 -7.04
N VAL A 239 18.54 11.45 -6.35
CA VAL A 239 19.06 11.37 -4.99
C VAL A 239 18.12 12.16 -4.08
N PRO A 240 17.31 11.48 -3.25
CA PRO A 240 16.41 12.17 -2.34
C PRO A 240 17.19 12.89 -1.24
N THR A 241 16.64 14.01 -0.81
CA THR A 241 17.15 14.78 0.33
C THR A 241 16.71 14.21 1.66
N HIS A 242 15.55 13.54 1.68
CA HIS A 242 14.99 12.86 2.83
C HIS A 242 14.32 11.58 2.36
N VAL A 243 14.40 10.53 3.16
CA VAL A 243 13.65 9.30 2.99
C VAL A 243 13.03 9.02 4.33
N VAL A 244 11.72 9.15 4.46
CA VAL A 244 11.07 9.16 5.78
C VAL A 244 9.88 8.23 5.83
N PHE A 245 9.60 7.73 7.02
CA PHE A 245 8.34 7.06 7.32
C PHE A 245 7.31 8.08 7.80
N ASN A 246 6.04 7.87 7.41
CA ASN A 246 4.91 8.64 7.93
C ASN A 246 5.10 10.18 7.81
N GLY A 247 5.72 10.60 6.69
CA GLY A 247 5.85 12.00 6.28
C GLY A 247 6.91 12.84 6.99
N LYS A 248 7.59 12.33 8.02
CA LYS A 248 8.58 13.11 8.79
C LYS A 248 9.64 12.20 9.43
N ALA A 249 10.90 12.62 9.42
CA ALA A 249 11.97 11.93 10.13
C ALA A 249 11.65 11.82 11.63
N GLY A 250 11.73 10.59 12.17
CA GLY A 250 11.42 10.31 13.57
C GLY A 250 9.93 10.26 13.92
N SER A 251 9.01 10.35 12.94
CA SER A 251 7.56 10.35 13.16
C SER A 251 7.03 9.13 13.92
N LEU A 252 7.68 7.97 13.75
CA LEU A 252 7.33 6.68 14.35
C LEU A 252 8.37 6.23 15.40
N THR A 253 9.00 7.18 16.08
CA THR A 253 10.02 6.91 17.11
C THR A 253 9.63 7.52 18.46
N GLY A 254 10.39 7.21 19.52
CA GLY A 254 10.15 7.74 20.86
C GLY A 254 8.74 7.40 21.36
N GLU A 255 8.00 8.42 21.79
CA GLU A 255 6.62 8.27 22.28
C GLU A 255 5.66 7.74 21.21
N ASN A 256 5.96 8.00 19.93
CA ASN A 256 5.17 7.56 18.78
C ASN A 256 5.59 6.17 18.25
N ALA A 257 6.49 5.47 18.95
CA ALA A 257 6.88 4.12 18.57
C ALA A 257 5.65 3.19 18.52
N MET A 258 5.62 2.33 17.50
CA MET A 258 4.60 1.29 17.36
C MET A 258 4.69 0.32 18.56
N LYS A 259 3.56 -0.24 18.98
CA LYS A 259 3.47 -1.08 20.18
C LYS A 259 3.18 -2.52 19.80
N ALA A 260 3.81 -3.46 20.49
CA ALA A 260 3.48 -4.88 20.40
C ALA A 260 3.78 -5.59 21.73
N LYS A 261 3.49 -6.89 21.81
CA LYS A 261 3.84 -7.76 22.93
C LYS A 261 4.53 -9.02 22.44
N VAL A 262 5.37 -9.61 23.28
CA VAL A 262 5.89 -10.97 23.04
C VAL A 262 4.72 -11.94 22.85
N GLY A 263 4.74 -12.72 21.77
CA GLY A 263 3.70 -13.63 21.34
C GLY A 263 2.64 -13.02 20.42
N GLU A 264 2.60 -11.69 20.26
CA GLU A 264 1.66 -11.00 19.35
C GLU A 264 2.13 -11.12 17.90
N MET A 265 1.21 -11.52 17.01
CA MET A 265 1.45 -11.57 15.58
C MET A 265 1.09 -10.21 14.94
N VAL A 266 2.08 -9.53 14.38
CA VAL A 266 1.91 -8.20 13.77
C VAL A 266 2.08 -8.26 12.26
N LEU A 267 1.10 -7.71 11.54
CA LEU A 267 1.18 -7.45 10.10
C LEU A 267 1.71 -6.04 9.87
N ILE A 268 2.77 -5.90 9.10
CA ILE A 268 3.34 -4.63 8.68
C ILE A 268 3.14 -4.52 7.18
N VAL A 269 2.22 -3.64 6.76
CA VAL A 269 2.09 -3.23 5.36
C VAL A 269 3.07 -2.09 5.11
N HIS A 270 3.88 -2.20 4.06
CA HIS A 270 4.85 -1.19 3.71
C HIS A 270 4.69 -0.80 2.24
N SER A 271 4.64 0.50 1.93
CA SER A 271 4.51 0.98 0.55
C SER A 271 5.57 2.01 0.19
N GLN A 272 6.04 1.93 -1.06
CA GLN A 272 6.86 2.95 -1.68
C GLN A 272 6.31 3.20 -3.10
N ALA A 273 5.81 4.42 -3.36
CA ALA A 273 5.12 4.76 -4.60
C ALA A 273 6.04 5.14 -5.78
N ASN A 274 7.31 5.43 -5.54
CA ASN A 274 8.23 6.00 -6.53
C ASN A 274 9.62 5.34 -6.59
N ARG A 275 10.21 4.97 -5.46
CA ARG A 275 11.60 4.49 -5.33
C ARG A 275 11.67 3.17 -4.56
N ASP A 276 12.68 2.37 -4.85
CA ASP A 276 12.88 1.10 -4.16
C ASP A 276 13.21 1.29 -2.67
N THR A 277 12.80 0.33 -1.85
CA THR A 277 13.15 0.21 -0.43
C THR A 277 13.45 -1.23 -0.04
N ARG A 278 14.20 -1.41 1.05
CA ARG A 278 14.57 -2.72 1.59
C ARG A 278 14.22 -2.84 3.08
N PRO A 279 12.95 -3.05 3.44
CA PRO A 279 12.58 -3.01 4.85
C PRO A 279 13.20 -4.14 5.66
N HIS A 280 13.53 -3.84 6.91
CA HIS A 280 14.17 -4.74 7.85
C HIS A 280 13.73 -4.40 9.28
N LEU A 281 13.52 -5.44 10.10
CA LEU A 281 13.21 -5.31 11.52
C LEU A 281 14.44 -5.72 12.36
N ILE A 282 15.23 -4.74 12.80
CA ILE A 282 16.45 -4.96 13.60
C ILE A 282 16.08 -5.66 14.91
N GLY A 283 16.65 -6.85 15.12
CA GLY A 283 16.37 -7.72 16.27
C GLY A 283 15.23 -8.73 16.03
N GLY A 284 14.55 -8.65 14.89
CA GLY A 284 13.50 -9.56 14.46
C GLY A 284 13.71 -10.07 13.03
N HIS A 285 12.63 -10.53 12.40
CA HIS A 285 12.61 -11.08 11.04
C HIS A 285 11.25 -10.79 10.38
N GLY A 286 11.06 -11.21 9.14
CA GLY A 286 9.75 -11.45 8.55
C GLY A 286 9.47 -12.95 8.49
N ASP A 287 8.58 -13.46 9.35
CA ASP A 287 8.22 -14.89 9.39
C ASP A 287 7.52 -15.29 8.08
N PHE A 288 6.60 -14.45 7.60
CA PHE A 288 5.96 -14.58 6.29
C PHE A 288 5.95 -13.24 5.58
N VAL A 289 6.56 -13.17 4.40
CA VAL A 289 6.69 -11.92 3.65
C VAL A 289 6.16 -12.09 2.23
N TRP A 290 5.17 -11.28 1.89
CA TRP A 290 4.76 -11.04 0.51
C TRP A 290 5.51 -9.81 0.01
N GLU A 291 6.74 -9.99 -0.47
CA GLU A 291 7.58 -8.88 -0.97
C GLU A 291 6.89 -8.13 -2.12
N HIS A 292 6.26 -8.89 -3.03
CA HIS A 292 5.47 -8.35 -4.12
C HIS A 292 4.07 -7.87 -3.68
N GLY A 293 3.68 -8.12 -2.43
CA GLY A 293 2.39 -7.76 -1.85
C GLY A 293 1.19 -8.38 -2.54
N LYS A 294 1.28 -9.63 -3.04
CA LYS A 294 0.17 -10.32 -3.70
C LYS A 294 -0.12 -11.60 -2.95
N PHE A 295 -1.29 -11.67 -2.31
CA PHE A 295 -1.64 -12.78 -1.41
C PHE A 295 -2.01 -14.07 -2.14
N GLY A 296 -2.28 -14.00 -3.45
CA GLY A 296 -2.41 -15.19 -4.30
C GLY A 296 -1.08 -15.94 -4.52
N ASN A 297 0.06 -15.32 -4.19
CA ASN A 297 1.36 -15.97 -4.21
C ASN A 297 1.72 -16.46 -2.78
N PRO A 298 2.42 -17.59 -2.63
CA PRO A 298 2.93 -18.01 -1.33
C PRO A 298 3.93 -16.96 -0.79
N PRO A 299 3.90 -16.64 0.51
CA PRO A 299 4.90 -15.78 1.11
C PRO A 299 6.29 -16.44 1.12
N ALA A 300 7.33 -15.61 1.04
CA ALA A 300 8.66 -16.01 1.46
C ALA A 300 8.70 -16.15 3.00
N LYS A 301 9.68 -16.86 3.53
CA LYS A 301 9.81 -17.10 4.97
C LYS A 301 11.18 -16.74 5.49
N ASP A 302 11.24 -16.48 6.79
CA ASP A 302 12.46 -16.32 7.56
C ASP A 302 13.38 -15.23 6.97
N LEU A 303 12.78 -14.16 6.42
CA LEU A 303 13.55 -13.09 5.79
C LEU A 303 14.14 -12.17 6.85
N GLU A 304 15.45 -11.92 6.75
CA GLU A 304 16.11 -10.84 7.48
C GLU A 304 15.67 -9.47 6.94
N THR A 305 15.66 -9.33 5.62
CA THR A 305 15.38 -8.10 4.87
C THR A 305 14.61 -8.49 3.63
N TRP A 306 13.64 -7.68 3.23
CA TRP A 306 12.91 -7.89 1.98
C TRP A 306 12.98 -6.66 1.08
N PHE A 307 12.63 -6.83 -0.19
CA PHE A 307 12.70 -5.77 -1.19
C PHE A 307 11.33 -5.38 -1.71
N ILE A 308 11.01 -4.08 -1.63
CA ILE A 308 9.78 -3.51 -2.20
C ILE A 308 10.19 -2.54 -3.29
N ARG A 309 9.77 -2.84 -4.52
CA ARG A 309 10.03 -2.01 -5.69
C ARG A 309 9.31 -0.67 -5.60
N GLY A 310 9.89 0.38 -6.17
CA GLY A 310 9.18 1.63 -6.40
C GLY A 310 7.89 1.40 -7.17
N GLY A 311 6.80 2.01 -6.70
CA GLY A 311 5.45 1.80 -7.23
C GLY A 311 4.80 0.51 -6.72
N SER A 312 5.21 -0.01 -5.55
CA SER A 312 4.65 -1.24 -4.97
C SER A 312 4.41 -1.12 -3.47
N ALA A 313 3.57 -2.02 -2.95
CA ALA A 313 3.40 -2.25 -1.53
C ALA A 313 3.64 -3.73 -1.23
N GLY A 314 4.34 -4.03 -0.15
CA GLY A 314 4.57 -5.36 0.39
C GLY A 314 3.96 -5.52 1.77
N ALA A 315 3.96 -6.75 2.28
CA ALA A 315 3.43 -7.08 3.59
C ALA A 315 4.30 -8.12 4.29
N ALA A 316 4.61 -7.90 5.57
CA ALA A 316 5.36 -8.83 6.40
C ALA A 316 4.58 -9.16 7.68
N LEU A 317 4.52 -10.43 8.01
CA LEU A 317 3.97 -10.96 9.25
C LEU A 317 5.13 -11.40 10.15
N TYR A 318 5.08 -11.00 11.43
CA TYR A 318 6.07 -11.43 12.42
C TYR A 318 5.44 -11.64 13.80
N ALA A 319 5.78 -12.75 14.46
CA ALA A 319 5.50 -12.97 15.87
C ALA A 319 6.67 -12.48 16.73
N PHE A 320 6.44 -11.46 17.57
CA PHE A 320 7.50 -10.97 18.46
C PHE A 320 7.89 -12.00 19.51
N ARG A 321 9.20 -12.25 19.68
CA ARG A 321 9.72 -13.27 20.60
C ARG A 321 10.55 -12.73 21.76
N GLN A 322 11.04 -11.49 21.68
CA GLN A 322 11.76 -10.81 22.75
C GLN A 322 11.11 -9.45 23.05
N PRO A 323 11.16 -8.97 24.30
CA PRO A 323 10.74 -7.62 24.63
C PRO A 323 11.83 -6.60 24.30
N GLY A 324 11.48 -5.32 24.40
CA GLY A 324 12.43 -4.21 24.25
C GLY A 324 12.14 -3.33 23.03
N VAL A 325 13.16 -2.58 22.61
CA VAL A 325 13.08 -1.68 21.47
C VAL A 325 13.61 -2.37 20.23
N TYR A 326 12.83 -2.35 19.16
CA TYR A 326 13.23 -2.77 17.82
C TYR A 326 13.26 -1.55 16.92
N ALA A 327 14.21 -1.50 15.99
CA ALA A 327 14.18 -0.54 14.90
C ALA A 327 13.66 -1.20 13.63
N TYR A 328 12.70 -0.57 12.98
CA TYR A 328 12.24 -0.92 11.64
C TYR A 328 12.81 0.11 10.67
N VAL A 329 13.53 -0.33 9.64
CA VAL A 329 14.35 0.56 8.79
C VAL A 329 14.23 0.19 7.31
N ASN A 330 14.54 1.15 6.43
CA ASN A 330 15.06 0.83 5.10
C ASN A 330 16.55 0.47 5.26
N HIS A 331 16.94 -0.77 4.99
CA HIS A 331 18.29 -1.26 5.29
C HIS A 331 19.38 -0.80 4.30
N ASN A 332 19.13 0.25 3.49
CA ASN A 332 20.22 1.16 3.15
C ASN A 332 20.41 2.07 4.36
N LEU A 333 21.37 1.73 5.21
CA LEU A 333 21.53 2.38 6.51
C LEU A 333 21.85 3.89 6.41
N ILE A 334 22.35 4.36 5.26
CA ILE A 334 22.47 5.79 4.98
C ILE A 334 21.07 6.41 4.90
N GLU A 335 20.15 5.80 4.16
CA GLU A 335 18.75 6.26 4.07
C GLU A 335 18.03 6.16 5.43
N ALA A 336 18.27 5.11 6.21
CA ALA A 336 17.68 4.95 7.53
C ALA A 336 18.13 6.00 8.55
N VAL A 337 19.44 6.18 8.69
CA VAL A 337 20.04 6.96 9.78
C VAL A 337 20.22 8.42 9.38
N GLU A 338 20.72 8.69 8.18
CA GLU A 338 21.02 10.06 7.74
C GLU A 338 19.81 10.75 7.09
N LEU A 339 18.92 10.00 6.43
CA LEU A 339 17.79 10.58 5.69
C LEU A 339 16.42 10.40 6.37
N GLY A 340 16.35 9.60 7.45
CA GLY A 340 15.19 9.51 8.34
C GLY A 340 14.28 8.28 8.19
N ALA A 341 14.69 7.25 7.44
CA ALA A 341 13.87 6.07 7.13
C ALA A 341 13.91 5.03 8.28
N THR A 342 13.56 5.48 9.49
CA THR A 342 13.60 4.70 10.73
C THR A 342 12.31 4.87 11.51
N ALA A 343 11.78 3.76 12.01
CA ALA A 343 10.70 3.67 12.98
C ALA A 343 11.12 2.77 14.14
N HIS A 344 10.44 2.87 15.27
CA HIS A 344 10.63 1.97 16.40
C HIS A 344 9.39 1.16 16.72
N PHE A 345 9.59 -0.07 17.19
CA PHE A 345 8.63 -0.78 18.02
C PHE A 345 9.11 -0.78 19.47
N THR A 346 8.19 -0.60 20.41
CA THR A 346 8.40 -0.95 21.82
C THR A 346 7.53 -2.16 22.15
N VAL A 347 8.18 -3.24 22.58
CA VAL A 347 7.57 -4.55 22.77
C VAL A 347 7.60 -4.93 24.24
N ASP A 348 6.43 -5.15 24.83
CA ASP A 348 6.32 -5.59 26.22
C ASP A 348 6.43 -7.12 26.33
N GLY A 349 7.03 -7.62 27.41
CA GLY A 349 7.14 -9.05 27.65
C GLY A 349 8.28 -9.42 28.58
N LYS A 350 8.57 -10.72 28.66
CA LYS A 350 9.70 -11.26 29.42
C LYS A 350 10.82 -11.66 28.46
N TRP A 351 12.05 -11.32 28.84
CA TRP A 351 13.24 -11.75 28.11
C TRP A 351 13.42 -13.27 28.15
N ASP A 352 13.82 -13.85 27.03
CA ASP A 352 14.11 -15.27 26.88
C ASP A 352 15.62 -15.49 26.66
N ASP A 353 16.32 -15.95 27.70
CA ASP A 353 17.76 -16.19 27.65
C ASP A 353 18.16 -17.37 26.74
N ASP A 354 17.21 -18.28 26.41
CA ASP A 354 17.47 -19.38 25.47
C ASP A 354 17.64 -18.84 24.04
N LEU A 355 16.86 -17.81 23.68
CA LEU A 355 16.99 -17.15 22.38
C LEU A 355 18.23 -16.26 22.30
N MET A 356 18.53 -15.51 23.36
CA MET A 356 19.72 -14.65 23.41
C MET A 356 20.05 -14.27 24.85
N MET A 357 21.31 -14.45 25.27
CA MET A 357 21.79 -13.98 26.58
C MET A 357 23.17 -13.33 26.46
N GLN A 358 23.44 -12.37 27.35
CA GLN A 358 24.79 -11.84 27.54
C GLN A 358 25.55 -12.75 28.51
N VAL A 359 26.36 -13.67 27.96
CA VAL A 359 27.19 -14.59 28.77
C VAL A 359 28.24 -13.82 29.59
N GLU A 360 28.83 -12.79 28.99
CA GLU A 360 29.77 -11.90 29.65
C GLU A 360 29.57 -10.47 29.15
N ALA A 361 29.59 -9.50 30.07
CA ALA A 361 29.48 -8.09 29.74
C ALA A 361 30.79 -7.54 29.14
N PRO A 362 30.74 -6.50 28.28
CA PRO A 362 31.93 -5.84 27.77
C PRO A 362 32.91 -5.47 28.88
N LYS A 363 34.14 -5.97 28.79
CA LYS A 363 35.25 -5.68 29.71
C LYS A 363 36.49 -5.28 28.91
N ALA A 364 37.41 -4.59 29.57
CA ALA A 364 38.70 -4.28 28.97
C ALA A 364 39.42 -5.57 28.55
N ILE A 365 40.09 -5.52 27.40
CA ILE A 365 40.97 -6.61 26.97
C ILE A 365 42.11 -6.68 28.00
N ALA A 366 42.27 -7.83 28.65
CA ALA A 366 43.38 -8.05 29.57
C ALA A 366 44.70 -7.91 28.79
N SER A 367 45.56 -7.00 29.22
CA SER A 367 46.89 -6.75 28.64
C SER A 367 47.87 -7.88 28.89
#